data_AF-A0A2S8Z5E9-F1
#
_entry.id   AF-A0A2S8Z5E9-F1
#
_cell.length_a   1.000
_cell.length_b   1.000
_cell.length_c   1.000
_cell.angle_alpha   90.00
_cell.angle_beta   90.00
_cell.angle_gamma   90.00
#
_symmetry.space_group_name_H-M   'P 1'
#
loop_
_entity.id
_entity.type
_entity.pdbx_description
1 polymer ?
#
loop_
_entity_poly.entity_id
_entity_poly.type
_entity_poly.pdbx_seq_one_letter_code
_entity_poly.pdbx_strand_id
1 'polypeptide(L)'
;MSQSSSWMKRLIGIAAIGAVVTLSACAPEPQPSPTPTGAPETPGTYTGPVAFIGDELDWFLLTPEEIASTLPDVGDVSAPSSSLVQISDGGGYDAVPSICFALTSEPSLGSIGSRTVSWTGSAAEEQDGGLNVLQFADEDTAKARMDQYIRAAEECGEFTYGGPSSFESTVVEGDDGVRVIAGSLVLTYPGGGHSLYKSFSSVGNVIVEMWQPFAGDPAFDSEATAALLRDRASEAKGKLIEELTANPPAPAETPAPADPAAAWSTWEITDSGIGPVLLGVESTEAIASVPGAEIEEPAWEGGPTRLVAPDGSASVLIWPQEEGTVVAAVSVGTANVVGDRNEDGAALPSAAGVKVGDPVAAAVAAFPEGTSIQIVSSGEDFYRWSTREGVSLSFRTDRDATEEGAVIIGIKVDDATLAKRFSYE
;
A
#
# COMPACT_ATOMS: atom_id res chain seq x y z
N MET A 1 12.64 -16.31 57.78
CA MET A 1 13.96 -16.96 57.61
C MET A 1 14.44 -16.53 56.23
N SER A 2 15.21 -15.44 56.07
CA SER A 2 16.67 -15.30 56.30
C SER A 2 17.40 -16.44 55.59
N GLN A 3 18.20 -16.25 54.55
CA GLN A 3 19.39 -15.38 54.36
C GLN A 3 19.48 -15.03 52.85
N SER A 4 19.80 -13.84 52.32
CA SER A 4 20.90 -12.89 52.56
C SER A 4 22.32 -13.44 52.33
N SER A 5 22.94 -13.08 51.21
CA SER A 5 24.28 -12.44 51.13
C SER A 5 24.63 -12.33 49.64
N SER A 6 24.72 -11.14 49.04
CA SER A 6 25.67 -10.05 49.30
C SER A 6 27.10 -10.36 48.83
N TRP A 7 27.61 -9.40 48.05
CA TRP A 7 28.99 -8.94 47.95
C TRP A 7 29.92 -9.61 46.92
N MET A 8 30.91 -8.94 46.33
CA MET A 8 31.24 -7.54 46.01
C MET A 8 32.68 -7.57 45.48
N LYS A 9 32.95 -6.90 44.34
CA LYS A 9 34.21 -6.25 43.89
C LYS A 9 35.56 -7.00 43.95
N ARG A 10 36.31 -6.95 42.83
CA ARG A 10 37.63 -6.26 42.61
C ARG A 10 38.31 -6.88 41.37
N LEU A 11 38.60 -6.16 40.27
CA LEU A 11 39.64 -5.14 39.99
C LEU A 11 41.12 -5.61 40.09
N ILE A 12 41.84 -5.46 38.96
CA ILE A 12 43.29 -5.22 38.75
C ILE A 12 44.19 -6.46 39.01
N GLY A 13 45.17 -6.86 38.18
CA GLY A 13 45.80 -6.33 36.98
C GLY A 13 47.21 -6.95 36.81
N ILE A 14 47.89 -6.60 35.72
CA ILE A 14 49.36 -6.57 35.50
C ILE A 14 50.10 -7.87 35.05
N ALA A 15 50.46 -7.82 33.76
CA ALA A 15 51.72 -8.16 33.06
C ALA A 15 52.87 -8.97 33.70
N ALA A 16 53.41 -9.90 32.90
CA ALA A 16 54.85 -10.23 32.73
C ALA A 16 55.01 -11.08 31.45
N ILE A 17 55.45 -10.55 30.30
CA ILE A 17 56.83 -10.48 29.76
C ILE A 17 57.70 -11.73 29.99
N GLY A 18 58.10 -12.37 28.89
CA GLY A 18 59.47 -12.87 28.71
C GLY A 18 59.61 -14.25 28.07
N ALA A 19 60.00 -14.31 26.79
CA ALA A 19 61.27 -14.93 26.35
C ALA A 19 61.30 -15.05 24.81
N VAL A 20 62.25 -14.31 24.22
CA VAL A 20 62.62 -14.34 22.81
C VAL A 20 63.58 -15.51 22.57
N VAL A 21 63.36 -16.29 21.50
CA VAL A 21 64.43 -17.06 20.84
C VAL A 21 64.49 -16.63 19.38
N THR A 22 65.64 -16.05 19.05
CA THR A 22 66.08 -15.57 17.74
C THR A 22 66.45 -16.71 16.81
N LEU A 23 65.94 -16.71 15.58
CA LEU A 23 66.62 -17.32 14.43
C LEU A 23 66.65 -16.29 13.30
N SER A 24 67.86 -15.86 12.98
CA SER A 24 68.23 -14.93 11.92
C SER A 24 68.40 -15.67 10.59
N ALA A 25 67.61 -15.30 9.57
CA ALA A 25 67.97 -15.50 8.16
C ALA A 25 67.16 -14.55 7.26
N CYS A 26 67.89 -13.72 6.50
CA CYS A 26 67.53 -12.98 5.28
C CYS A 26 66.24 -12.14 5.24
N ALA A 27 66.41 -10.82 5.26
CA ALA A 27 65.38 -9.82 5.03
C ALA A 27 65.01 -9.69 3.53
N PRO A 28 63.73 -9.75 3.17
CA PRO A 28 63.16 -9.07 2.00
C PRO A 28 62.71 -7.64 2.38
N GLU A 29 62.62 -6.76 1.39
CA GLU A 29 62.37 -5.30 1.49
C GLU A 29 61.16 -4.90 2.36
N PRO A 30 61.17 -3.67 2.95
CA PRO A 30 60.03 -3.16 3.70
C PRO A 30 58.82 -3.00 2.77
N GLN A 31 57.75 -3.75 3.07
CA GLN A 31 56.45 -3.52 2.43
C GLN A 31 56.00 -2.08 2.70
N PRO A 32 55.43 -1.37 1.71
CA PRO A 32 54.76 -0.11 1.98
C PRO A 32 53.64 -0.36 2.98
N SER A 33 53.60 0.42 4.06
CA SER A 33 52.46 0.43 4.98
C SER A 33 51.18 0.59 4.16
N PRO A 34 50.11 -0.18 4.45
CA PRO A 34 48.83 0.06 3.80
C PRO A 34 48.43 1.51 4.08
N THR A 35 48.15 2.25 3.00
CA THR A 35 47.46 3.53 3.08
C THR A 35 46.23 3.33 3.96
N PRO A 36 45.96 4.20 4.96
CA PRO A 36 44.74 4.07 5.73
C PRO A 36 43.57 4.06 4.76
N THR A 37 42.84 2.95 4.71
CA THR A 37 41.51 2.91 4.09
C THR A 37 40.74 4.05 4.71
N GLY A 38 40.23 4.96 3.88
CA GLY A 38 39.43 6.09 4.33
C GLY A 38 38.37 5.62 5.32
N ALA A 39 38.09 6.45 6.32
CA ALA A 39 36.95 6.22 7.20
C ALA A 39 35.71 5.89 6.34
N PRO A 40 34.84 4.96 6.77
CA PRO A 40 33.57 4.74 6.09
C PRO A 40 32.92 6.10 5.86
N GLU A 41 32.60 6.42 4.60
CA GLU A 41 31.83 7.63 4.31
C GLU A 41 30.53 7.52 5.12
N THR A 42 30.26 8.53 5.94
CA THR A 42 28.96 8.64 6.58
C THR A 42 27.92 8.60 5.45
N PRO A 43 26.92 7.70 5.49
CA PRO A 43 25.88 7.68 4.49
C PRO A 43 25.32 9.09 4.32
N GLY A 44 25.25 9.58 3.07
CA GLY A 44 24.54 10.82 2.77
C GLY A 44 23.06 10.67 3.13
N THR A 45 22.37 11.78 3.37
CA THR A 45 20.92 11.79 3.57
C THR A 45 20.22 11.08 2.41
N TYR A 46 19.23 10.25 2.73
CA TYR A 46 18.43 9.56 1.71
C TYR A 46 17.79 10.57 0.74
N THR A 47 17.96 10.32 -0.57
CA THR A 47 17.43 11.17 -1.66
C THR A 47 16.58 10.37 -2.66
N GLY A 48 16.21 9.14 -2.32
CA GLY A 48 15.33 8.32 -3.16
C GLY A 48 13.84 8.68 -2.97
N PRO A 49 12.95 7.89 -3.58
CA PRO A 49 11.51 8.11 -3.46
C PRO A 49 10.99 8.05 -2.03
N VAL A 50 10.05 8.93 -1.69
CA VAL A 50 9.33 8.91 -0.41
C VAL A 50 8.13 7.98 -0.56
N ALA A 51 8.36 6.68 -0.47
CA ALA A 51 7.30 5.68 -0.53
C ALA A 51 7.17 4.98 0.83
N PHE A 52 6.02 5.06 1.48
CA PHE A 52 5.69 4.39 2.72
C PHE A 52 5.07 3.00 2.45
N ILE A 53 5.33 2.04 3.32
CA ILE A 53 4.80 0.67 3.25
C ILE A 53 4.36 0.15 4.63
N GLY A 54 3.41 -0.80 4.65
CA GLY A 54 3.11 -1.59 5.84
C GLY A 54 2.87 -0.77 7.11
N ASP A 55 3.62 -1.05 8.18
CA ASP A 55 3.48 -0.37 9.47
C ASP A 55 3.96 1.09 9.47
N GLU A 56 4.68 1.54 8.45
CA GLU A 56 5.06 2.96 8.29
C GLU A 56 3.81 3.85 8.10
N LEU A 57 2.70 3.27 7.65
CA LEU A 57 1.40 3.96 7.54
C LEU A 57 0.82 4.35 8.91
N ASP A 58 1.19 3.64 9.99
CA ASP A 58 0.74 3.98 11.34
C ASP A 58 1.25 5.35 11.80
N TRP A 59 2.34 5.85 11.20
CA TRP A 59 2.91 7.15 11.53
C TRP A 59 1.99 8.32 11.15
N PHE A 60 0.94 8.08 10.38
CA PHE A 60 -0.06 9.07 10.02
C PHE A 60 -1.30 9.06 10.94
N LEU A 61 -1.51 8.00 11.72
CA LEU A 61 -2.74 7.82 12.50
C LEU A 61 -2.85 8.78 13.67
N LEU A 62 -3.93 9.54 13.74
CA LEU A 62 -4.24 10.42 14.86
C LEU A 62 -4.61 9.59 16.12
N THR A 63 -4.23 10.11 17.28
CA THR A 63 -4.66 9.56 18.56
C THR A 63 -6.15 9.88 18.83
N PRO A 64 -6.84 9.11 19.69
CA PRO A 64 -8.21 9.43 20.08
C PRO A 64 -8.36 10.85 20.63
N GLU A 65 -7.40 11.33 21.41
CA GLU A 65 -7.40 12.68 21.97
C GLU A 65 -7.27 13.75 20.88
N GLU A 66 -6.41 13.54 19.87
CA GLU A 66 -6.27 14.46 18.74
C GLU A 66 -7.56 14.52 17.91
N ILE A 67 -8.17 13.36 17.61
CA ILE A 67 -9.44 13.29 16.88
C ILE A 67 -10.54 14.05 17.64
N ALA A 68 -10.73 13.75 18.93
CA ALA A 68 -11.76 14.39 19.75
C ALA A 68 -11.49 15.89 20.01
N SER A 69 -10.24 16.34 19.94
CA SER A 69 -9.90 17.77 20.06
C SER A 69 -10.17 18.56 18.78
N THR A 70 -10.19 17.87 17.64
CA THR A 70 -10.28 18.47 16.30
C THR A 70 -11.70 18.44 15.77
N LEU A 71 -12.46 17.39 16.11
CA LEU A 71 -13.81 17.17 15.64
C LEU A 71 -14.83 17.23 16.79
N PRO A 72 -15.96 17.92 16.61
CA PRO A 72 -17.06 17.88 17.58
C PRO A 72 -17.67 16.49 17.66
N ASP A 73 -18.34 16.17 18.77
CA ASP A 73 -19.22 14.99 18.89
C ASP A 73 -18.60 13.62 18.55
N VAL A 74 -17.28 13.49 18.73
CA VAL A 74 -16.57 12.21 18.62
C VAL A 74 -16.92 11.33 19.82
N GLY A 75 -17.43 10.14 19.54
CA GLY A 75 -17.71 9.10 20.51
C GLY A 75 -16.53 8.14 20.69
N ASP A 76 -16.83 6.85 20.72
CA ASP A 76 -15.82 5.80 20.87
C ASP A 76 -14.97 5.70 19.60
N VAL A 77 -13.65 5.82 19.76
CA VAL A 77 -12.66 5.64 18.69
C VAL A 77 -12.16 4.20 18.69
N SER A 78 -12.19 3.54 17.53
CA SER A 78 -11.72 2.18 17.35
C SER A 78 -10.18 2.10 17.41
N ALA A 79 -9.67 0.90 17.68
CA ALA A 79 -8.24 0.64 17.52
C ALA A 79 -7.87 0.68 16.03
N PRO A 80 -6.63 1.09 15.69
CA PRO A 80 -6.12 0.97 14.33
C PRO A 80 -6.33 -0.42 13.73
N SER A 81 -6.72 -0.44 12.47
CA SER A 81 -7.00 -1.64 11.70
C SER A 81 -6.28 -1.61 10.36
N SER A 82 -5.90 -2.78 9.85
CA SER A 82 -5.43 -2.96 8.48
C SER A 82 -6.57 -3.46 7.58
N SER A 83 -7.81 -3.10 7.89
CA SER A 83 -9.00 -3.47 7.10
C SER A 83 -9.54 -2.25 6.36
N LEU A 84 -9.84 -2.44 5.08
CA LEU A 84 -10.36 -1.42 4.18
C LEU A 84 -11.63 -1.94 3.51
N VAL A 85 -12.72 -1.21 3.68
CA VAL A 85 -13.95 -1.43 2.92
C VAL A 85 -13.95 -0.46 1.76
N GLN A 86 -14.10 -1.01 0.55
CA GLN A 86 -14.25 -0.27 -0.70
C GLN A 86 -15.67 -0.50 -1.22
N ILE A 87 -16.43 0.56 -1.44
CA ILE A 87 -17.83 0.41 -1.88
C ILE A 87 -17.89 0.20 -3.40
N SER A 88 -16.99 0.86 -4.15
CA SER A 88 -16.71 0.71 -5.58
C SER A 88 -17.91 0.46 -6.51
N ASP A 89 -18.96 1.27 -6.40
CA ASP A 89 -19.79 1.62 -7.55
C ASP A 89 -19.90 3.15 -7.59
N GLY A 90 -19.31 3.76 -8.63
CA GLY A 90 -19.34 5.20 -8.90
C GLY A 90 -20.73 5.68 -9.35
N GLY A 91 -21.75 5.38 -8.56
CA GLY A 91 -23.12 5.87 -8.75
C GLY A 91 -23.32 7.21 -8.05
N GLY A 92 -24.22 8.02 -8.58
CA GLY A 92 -24.52 9.33 -8.00
C GLY A 92 -25.00 10.31 -9.06
N TYR A 93 -25.17 11.56 -8.64
CA TYR A 93 -25.40 12.64 -9.58
C TYR A 93 -24.08 13.11 -10.19
N ASP A 94 -24.09 13.52 -11.45
CA ASP A 94 -22.93 14.18 -12.04
C ASP A 94 -22.71 15.54 -11.37
N ALA A 95 -21.46 15.81 -10.98
CA ALA A 95 -21.08 17.10 -10.43
C ALA A 95 -20.86 18.12 -11.57
N VAL A 96 -21.27 19.37 -11.36
CA VAL A 96 -20.98 20.48 -12.27
C VAL A 96 -20.33 21.62 -11.48
N PRO A 97 -19.04 21.95 -11.75
CA PRO A 97 -18.15 21.31 -12.73
C PRO A 97 -17.76 19.85 -12.36
N SER A 98 -17.33 19.08 -13.37
CA SER A 98 -16.99 17.64 -13.25
C SER A 98 -15.91 17.36 -12.20
N ILE A 99 -14.93 18.26 -12.05
CA ILE A 99 -13.88 18.16 -11.04
C ILE A 99 -14.42 18.05 -9.61
N CYS A 100 -15.60 18.60 -9.31
CA CYS A 100 -16.21 18.50 -7.98
C CYS A 100 -16.62 17.08 -7.61
N PHE A 101 -16.69 16.17 -8.59
CA PHE A 101 -16.89 14.74 -8.32
C PHE A 101 -15.72 14.13 -7.56
N ALA A 102 -14.51 14.72 -7.62
CA ALA A 102 -13.37 14.28 -6.81
C ALA A 102 -13.72 14.22 -5.31
N LEU A 103 -14.50 15.19 -4.81
CA LEU A 103 -14.86 15.27 -3.38
C LEU A 103 -15.81 14.16 -2.92
N THR A 104 -16.59 13.60 -3.86
CA THR A 104 -17.58 12.53 -3.60
C THR A 104 -17.08 11.16 -4.04
N SER A 105 -16.04 11.10 -4.86
CA SER A 105 -15.40 9.85 -5.26
C SER A 105 -14.70 9.19 -4.08
N GLU A 106 -14.73 7.86 -4.08
CA GLU A 106 -14.07 7.03 -3.08
C GLU A 106 -12.53 7.17 -3.17
N PRO A 107 -11.85 7.70 -2.14
CA PRO A 107 -10.42 7.99 -2.21
C PRO A 107 -9.54 6.74 -2.17
N SER A 108 -10.06 5.64 -1.64
CA SER A 108 -9.37 4.36 -1.58
C SER A 108 -9.21 3.70 -2.96
N LEU A 109 -9.88 4.19 -4.01
CA LEU A 109 -9.72 3.66 -5.35
C LEU A 109 -8.29 3.84 -5.87
N GLY A 110 -7.64 2.71 -6.14
CA GLY A 110 -6.24 2.63 -6.56
C GLY A 110 -5.23 2.52 -5.41
N SER A 111 -5.68 2.47 -4.14
CA SER A 111 -4.77 2.22 -3.02
C SER A 111 -4.32 0.76 -2.99
N ILE A 112 -3.04 0.54 -2.69
CA ILE A 112 -2.40 -0.78 -2.58
C ILE A 112 -2.16 -1.22 -1.13
N GLY A 113 -2.52 -0.38 -0.17
CA GLY A 113 -2.43 -0.67 1.26
C GLY A 113 -3.13 0.41 2.07
N SER A 114 -3.51 0.10 3.31
CA SER A 114 -4.09 1.09 4.21
C SER A 114 -3.95 0.78 5.70
N ARG A 115 -4.13 1.83 6.49
CA ARG A 115 -4.44 1.79 7.92
C ARG A 115 -5.68 2.64 8.19
N THR A 116 -6.61 2.11 8.98
CA THR A 116 -7.92 2.73 9.20
C THR A 116 -8.21 2.88 10.69
N VAL A 117 -8.87 3.96 11.04
CA VAL A 117 -9.46 4.23 12.36
C VAL A 117 -10.87 4.75 12.12
N SER A 118 -11.82 4.32 12.93
CA SER A 118 -13.22 4.75 12.86
C SER A 118 -13.69 5.25 14.22
N TRP A 119 -14.75 6.05 14.24
CA TRP A 119 -15.37 6.48 15.48
C TRP A 119 -16.86 6.71 15.31
N THR A 120 -17.59 6.55 16.41
CA THR A 120 -19.01 6.89 16.45
C THR A 120 -19.20 8.41 16.51
N GLY A 121 -20.24 8.90 15.85
CA GLY A 121 -20.63 10.32 15.85
C GLY A 121 -22.01 10.55 16.47
N SER A 122 -22.41 11.83 16.61
CA SER A 122 -23.76 12.23 17.04
C SER A 122 -24.80 12.23 15.92
N ALA A 123 -24.38 12.07 14.66
CA ALA A 123 -25.27 11.90 13.52
C ALA A 123 -26.09 10.60 13.65
N ALA A 124 -27.14 10.45 12.84
CA ALA A 124 -28.05 9.29 12.92
C ALA A 124 -27.30 7.95 12.97
N GLU A 125 -27.87 6.96 13.68
CA GLU A 125 -27.35 5.58 13.70
C GLU A 125 -27.01 5.15 12.26
N GLU A 126 -25.78 4.67 12.03
CA GLU A 126 -25.16 4.28 10.73
C GLU A 126 -24.24 5.31 10.04
N GLN A 127 -23.98 6.49 10.62
CA GLN A 127 -23.06 7.49 10.05
C GLN A 127 -21.82 7.73 10.93
N ASP A 128 -20.91 6.76 10.93
CA ASP A 128 -19.63 6.85 11.64
C ASP A 128 -18.61 7.73 10.89
N GLY A 129 -17.74 8.36 11.65
CA GLY A 129 -16.56 9.05 11.12
C GLY A 129 -15.40 8.09 10.93
N GLY A 130 -14.44 8.49 10.12
CA GLY A 130 -13.27 7.65 9.86
C GLY A 130 -12.05 8.41 9.37
N LEU A 131 -10.92 7.76 9.52
CA LEU A 131 -9.62 8.16 9.03
C LEU A 131 -9.00 6.97 8.28
N ASN A 132 -8.70 7.18 7.01
CA ASN A 132 -8.00 6.23 6.15
C ASN A 132 -6.62 6.79 5.81
N VAL A 133 -5.56 6.07 6.15
CA VAL A 133 -4.22 6.27 5.60
C VAL A 133 -4.09 5.33 4.41
N LEU A 134 -3.99 5.89 3.20
CA LEU A 134 -4.03 5.15 1.95
C LEU A 134 -2.66 5.20 1.27
N GLN A 135 -2.07 4.03 1.03
CA GLN A 135 -0.86 3.86 0.26
C GLN A 135 -1.18 3.75 -1.24
N PHE A 136 -0.52 4.55 -2.07
CA PHE A 136 -0.54 4.44 -3.53
C PHE A 136 0.77 3.84 -4.05
N ALA A 137 0.77 3.45 -5.32
CA ALA A 137 1.91 2.78 -5.95
C ALA A 137 3.19 3.62 -5.90
N ASP A 138 3.08 4.92 -6.13
CA ASP A 138 4.20 5.85 -6.16
C ASP A 138 3.78 7.28 -5.79
N GLU A 139 4.78 8.16 -5.64
CA GLU A 139 4.57 9.57 -5.32
C GLU A 139 3.77 10.30 -6.40
N ASP A 140 3.96 9.95 -7.67
CA ASP A 140 3.29 10.57 -8.81
C ASP A 140 1.77 10.31 -8.78
N THR A 141 1.37 9.10 -8.41
CA THR A 141 -0.02 8.67 -8.31
C THR A 141 -0.72 9.38 -7.15
N ALA A 142 -0.11 9.38 -5.97
CA ALA A 142 -0.62 10.13 -4.82
C ALA A 142 -0.67 11.63 -5.13
N LYS A 143 0.35 12.16 -5.80
CA LYS A 143 0.39 13.56 -6.20
C LYS A 143 -0.73 13.91 -7.17
N ALA A 144 -0.94 13.12 -8.22
CA ALA A 144 -1.98 13.36 -9.22
C ALA A 144 -3.37 13.36 -8.58
N ARG A 145 -3.60 12.45 -7.62
CA ARG A 145 -4.86 12.42 -6.86
C ARG A 145 -5.01 13.65 -5.95
N MET A 146 -3.96 14.03 -5.22
CA MET A 146 -4.00 15.23 -4.38
C MET A 146 -4.20 16.51 -5.22
N ASP A 147 -3.62 16.59 -6.43
CA ASP A 147 -3.82 17.69 -7.36
C ASP A 147 -5.31 17.84 -7.76
N GLN A 148 -6.05 16.73 -7.88
CA GLN A 148 -7.50 16.77 -8.10
C GLN A 148 -8.26 17.34 -6.91
N TYR A 149 -7.90 16.93 -5.69
CA TYR A 149 -8.55 17.47 -4.49
C TYR A 149 -8.27 18.96 -4.32
N ILE A 150 -7.05 19.41 -4.61
CA ILE A 150 -6.70 20.85 -4.55
C ILE A 150 -7.50 21.63 -5.58
N ARG A 151 -7.55 21.15 -6.82
CA ARG A 151 -8.35 21.78 -7.88
C ARG A 151 -9.84 21.81 -7.52
N ALA A 152 -10.37 20.74 -6.94
CA ALA A 152 -11.74 20.71 -6.46
C ALA A 152 -11.96 21.69 -5.28
N ALA A 153 -11.02 21.81 -4.34
CA ALA A 153 -11.09 22.78 -3.26
C ALA A 153 -11.15 24.23 -3.77
N GLU A 154 -10.46 24.53 -4.87
CA GLU A 154 -10.46 25.85 -5.52
C GLU A 154 -11.72 26.12 -6.34
N GLU A 155 -12.22 25.13 -7.08
CA GLU A 155 -13.31 25.29 -8.05
C GLU A 155 -14.71 25.00 -7.47
N CYS A 156 -14.81 24.30 -6.34
CA CYS A 156 -16.08 23.74 -5.83
C CYS A 156 -16.61 24.43 -4.56
N GLY A 157 -16.23 25.68 -4.32
CA GLY A 157 -16.83 26.49 -3.25
C GLY A 157 -18.36 26.50 -3.33
N GLU A 158 -18.90 26.60 -4.54
CA GLU A 158 -20.31 26.33 -4.87
C GLU A 158 -20.37 25.49 -6.16
N PHE A 159 -21.17 24.42 -6.18
CA PHE A 159 -21.32 23.55 -7.34
C PHE A 159 -22.70 22.86 -7.37
N THR A 160 -22.98 22.08 -8.41
CA THR A 160 -24.21 21.28 -8.51
C THR A 160 -23.92 19.79 -8.39
N TYR A 161 -24.68 19.06 -7.57
CA TYR A 161 -24.64 17.60 -7.44
C TYR A 161 -26.07 17.08 -7.25
N GLY A 162 -26.85 17.03 -8.33
CA GLY A 162 -28.31 16.82 -8.26
C GLY A 162 -29.09 18.05 -7.74
N GLY A 163 -28.47 18.90 -6.93
CA GLY A 163 -28.92 20.20 -6.46
C GLY A 163 -27.74 21.08 -5.98
N PRO A 164 -28.01 22.30 -5.47
CA PRO A 164 -26.97 23.22 -5.02
C PRO A 164 -26.15 22.65 -3.86
N SER A 165 -24.84 22.60 -4.04
CA SER A 165 -23.88 21.96 -3.13
C SER A 165 -22.68 22.89 -2.94
N SER A 166 -21.90 22.68 -1.88
CA SER A 166 -20.74 23.52 -1.57
C SER A 166 -19.63 22.72 -0.91
N PHE A 167 -18.40 23.19 -1.10
CA PHE A 167 -17.24 22.72 -0.35
C PHE A 167 -16.44 23.92 0.15
N GLU A 168 -16.71 24.32 1.39
CA GLU A 168 -15.98 25.40 2.05
C GLU A 168 -14.75 24.81 2.73
N SER A 169 -13.57 25.10 2.18
CA SER A 169 -12.32 24.46 2.60
C SER A 169 -11.18 25.44 2.80
N THR A 170 -10.21 24.99 3.59
CA THR A 170 -8.90 25.62 3.78
C THR A 170 -7.86 24.71 3.17
N VAL A 171 -6.94 25.29 2.41
CA VAL A 171 -5.78 24.60 1.84
C VAL A 171 -4.53 25.11 2.56
N VAL A 172 -3.71 24.18 3.05
CA VAL A 172 -2.43 24.47 3.70
C VAL A 172 -1.34 23.67 2.99
N GLU A 173 -0.30 24.36 2.56
CA GLU A 173 0.93 23.73 2.10
C GLU A 173 1.94 23.67 3.26
N GLY A 174 2.61 22.53 3.38
CA GLY A 174 3.77 22.37 4.23
C GLY A 174 5.06 22.34 3.41
N ASP A 175 6.18 22.23 4.11
CA ASP A 175 7.46 22.06 3.45
C ASP A 175 7.57 20.68 2.77
N ASP A 176 8.49 20.57 1.81
CA ASP A 176 8.90 19.32 1.18
C ASP A 176 7.76 18.46 0.62
N GLY A 177 6.74 19.07 0.02
CA GLY A 177 5.68 18.38 -0.71
C GLY A 177 4.48 17.94 0.14
N VAL A 178 4.45 18.30 1.42
CA VAL A 178 3.27 18.11 2.28
C VAL A 178 2.15 19.06 1.84
N ARG A 179 0.95 18.51 1.62
CA ARG A 179 -0.22 19.29 1.20
C ARG A 179 -1.45 18.83 1.96
N VAL A 180 -2.28 19.78 2.39
CA VAL A 180 -3.46 19.50 3.20
C VAL A 180 -4.66 20.34 2.76
N ILE A 181 -5.84 19.72 2.77
CA ILE A 181 -7.14 20.36 2.56
C ILE A 181 -8.02 19.93 3.72
N ALA A 182 -8.77 20.84 4.32
CA ALA A 182 -9.80 20.52 5.31
C ALA A 182 -11.01 21.43 5.13
N GLY A 183 -12.22 20.88 5.15
CA GLY A 183 -13.41 21.65 4.85
C GLY A 183 -14.73 20.94 5.06
N SER A 184 -15.80 21.69 4.94
CA SER A 184 -17.18 21.19 5.04
C SER A 184 -17.77 21.02 3.65
N LEU A 185 -18.11 19.78 3.32
CA LEU A 185 -18.82 19.39 2.10
C LEU A 185 -20.32 19.28 2.41
N VAL A 186 -21.13 20.03 1.69
CA VAL A 186 -22.60 19.96 1.78
C VAL A 186 -23.14 19.54 0.41
N LEU A 187 -23.77 18.38 0.36
CA LEU A 187 -24.39 17.85 -0.85
C LEU A 187 -25.92 17.92 -0.73
N THR A 188 -26.56 18.52 -1.72
CA THR A 188 -28.04 18.59 -1.80
C THR A 188 -28.52 17.94 -3.08
N TYR A 189 -29.51 17.06 -3.01
CA TYR A 189 -30.11 16.40 -4.18
C TYR A 189 -31.61 16.12 -3.97
N PRO A 190 -32.37 15.78 -5.02
CA PRO A 190 -33.79 15.48 -4.88
C PRO A 190 -34.05 14.38 -3.84
N GLY A 191 -34.87 14.70 -2.83
CA GLY A 191 -35.23 13.76 -1.77
C GLY A 191 -34.30 13.79 -0.54
N GLY A 192 -33.26 14.63 -0.51
CA GLY A 192 -32.44 14.81 0.68
C GLY A 192 -31.11 15.50 0.43
N GLY A 193 -30.11 15.10 1.21
CA GLY A 193 -28.77 15.64 1.18
C GLY A 193 -28.01 15.09 2.38
N HIS A 194 -26.70 15.25 2.37
CA HIS A 194 -25.87 14.94 3.51
C HIS A 194 -24.69 15.91 3.58
N SER A 195 -24.10 16.01 4.76
CA SER A 195 -23.01 16.93 5.02
C SER A 195 -21.87 16.20 5.72
N LEU A 196 -20.67 16.40 5.22
CA LEU A 196 -19.45 15.74 5.66
C LEU A 196 -18.40 16.80 5.91
N TYR A 197 -17.78 16.78 7.08
CA TYR A 197 -16.47 17.38 7.22
C TYR A 197 -15.48 16.43 6.56
N LYS A 198 -14.64 16.94 5.65
CA LYS A 198 -13.63 16.15 4.94
C LYS A 198 -12.28 16.84 5.02
N SER A 199 -11.24 16.05 5.18
CA SER A 199 -9.86 16.50 5.00
C SER A 199 -9.03 15.49 4.24
N PHE A 200 -8.07 16.00 3.49
CA PHE A 200 -7.07 15.23 2.76
C PHE A 200 -5.70 15.76 3.12
N SER A 201 -4.75 14.88 3.48
CA SER A 201 -3.34 15.26 3.57
C SER A 201 -2.48 14.29 2.76
N SER A 202 -1.44 14.79 2.10
CA SER A 202 -0.58 13.95 1.26
C SER A 202 0.88 14.29 1.45
N VAL A 203 1.71 13.25 1.45
CA VAL A 203 3.18 13.30 1.37
C VAL A 203 3.69 11.96 0.84
N GLY A 204 4.67 12.00 -0.07
CA GLY A 204 5.16 10.79 -0.71
C GLY A 204 4.06 10.07 -1.49
N ASN A 205 4.01 8.74 -1.39
CA ASN A 205 2.96 7.90 -1.98
C ASN A 205 1.69 7.77 -1.11
N VAL A 206 1.51 8.57 -0.05
CA VAL A 206 0.37 8.45 0.88
C VAL A 206 -0.62 9.59 0.70
N ILE A 207 -1.91 9.25 0.82
CA ILE A 207 -3.00 10.20 1.11
C ILE A 207 -3.71 9.73 2.37
N VAL A 208 -3.88 10.64 3.34
CA VAL A 208 -4.76 10.46 4.48
C VAL A 208 -6.08 11.15 4.17
N GLU A 209 -7.18 10.40 4.21
CA GLU A 209 -8.54 10.95 4.22
C GLU A 209 -9.07 10.89 5.65
N MET A 210 -9.70 11.97 6.11
CA MET A 210 -10.51 11.98 7.33
C MET A 210 -11.89 12.52 7.00
N TRP A 211 -12.94 11.90 7.51
CA TRP A 211 -14.31 12.38 7.34
C TRP A 211 -15.14 12.25 8.60
N GLN A 212 -16.09 13.16 8.75
CA GLN A 212 -17.12 13.08 9.78
C GLN A 212 -18.46 13.62 9.28
N PRO A 213 -19.53 12.82 9.31
CA PRO A 213 -20.89 13.30 9.07
C PRO A 213 -21.33 14.33 10.10
N PHE A 214 -22.09 15.34 9.66
CA PHE A 214 -22.64 16.35 10.56
C PHE A 214 -24.02 16.85 10.12
N ALA A 215 -24.74 17.48 11.05
CA ALA A 215 -26.03 18.12 10.80
C ALA A 215 -26.01 19.57 11.30
N GLY A 216 -26.73 20.44 10.60
CA GLY A 216 -26.79 21.87 10.93
C GLY A 216 -25.57 22.64 10.42
N ASP A 217 -25.21 23.72 11.11
CA ASP A 217 -24.14 24.61 10.69
C ASP A 217 -22.76 24.01 11.05
N PRO A 218 -21.76 24.07 10.15
CA PRO A 218 -20.44 23.52 10.41
C PRO A 218 -19.73 24.32 11.52
N ALA A 219 -19.39 23.64 12.62
CA ALA A 219 -18.65 24.21 13.75
C ALA A 219 -17.19 23.71 13.82
N PHE A 220 -16.62 23.34 12.67
CA PHE A 220 -15.28 22.77 12.57
C PHE A 220 -14.20 23.86 12.45
N ASP A 221 -13.06 23.66 13.11
CA ASP A 221 -11.87 24.49 12.95
C ASP A 221 -10.97 23.91 11.84
N SER A 222 -11.29 24.26 10.59
CA SER A 222 -10.55 23.75 9.41
C SER A 222 -9.08 24.14 9.39
N GLU A 223 -8.72 25.31 9.93
CA GLU A 223 -7.32 25.73 10.00
C GLU A 223 -6.55 24.88 11.02
N ALA A 224 -7.12 24.61 12.19
CA ALA A 224 -6.50 23.75 13.20
C ALA A 224 -6.35 22.30 12.71
N THR A 225 -7.39 21.72 12.10
CA THR A 225 -7.30 20.38 11.50
C THR A 225 -6.21 20.32 10.43
N ALA A 226 -6.17 21.30 9.52
CA ALA A 226 -5.20 21.32 8.45
C ALA A 226 -3.76 21.44 8.99
N ALA A 227 -3.55 22.25 10.03
CA ALA A 227 -2.26 22.36 10.71
C ALA A 227 -1.83 21.04 11.38
N LEU A 228 -2.75 20.37 12.09
CA LEU A 228 -2.49 19.08 12.73
C LEU A 228 -2.05 18.02 11.71
N LEU A 229 -2.81 17.87 10.61
CA LEU A 229 -2.51 16.89 9.57
C LEU A 229 -1.22 17.22 8.82
N ARG A 230 -0.92 18.51 8.60
CA ARG A 230 0.36 18.95 8.01
C ARG A 230 1.52 18.53 8.89
N ASP A 231 1.45 18.86 10.18
CA ASP A 231 2.54 18.57 11.12
C ASP A 231 2.73 17.05 11.26
N ARG A 232 1.64 16.28 11.24
CA ARG A 232 1.70 14.82 11.24
C ARG A 232 2.36 14.26 9.98
N ALA A 233 1.99 14.74 8.80
CA ALA A 233 2.59 14.31 7.54
C ALA A 233 4.09 14.68 7.47
N SER A 234 4.47 15.86 7.96
CA SER A 234 5.87 16.27 8.08
C SER A 234 6.65 15.37 9.04
N GLU A 235 6.07 14.98 10.19
CA GLU A 235 6.69 14.07 11.14
C GLU A 235 6.89 12.67 10.54
N ALA A 236 5.86 12.11 9.89
CA ALA A 236 5.93 10.80 9.23
C ALA A 236 7.01 10.77 8.16
N LYS A 237 7.09 11.80 7.31
CA LYS A 237 8.17 11.94 6.34
C LYS A 237 9.55 12.04 7.01
N GLY A 238 9.68 12.84 8.06
CA GLY A 238 10.93 12.97 8.81
C GLY A 238 11.43 11.61 9.33
N LYS A 239 10.53 10.82 9.93
CA LYS A 239 10.81 9.46 10.39
C LYS A 239 11.26 8.54 9.24
N LEU A 240 10.55 8.59 8.11
CA LEU A 240 10.91 7.78 6.95
C LEU A 240 12.31 8.10 6.44
N ILE A 241 12.63 9.40 6.28
CA ILE A 241 13.94 9.81 5.79
C ILE A 241 15.04 9.41 6.78
N GLU A 242 14.81 9.52 8.08
CA GLU A 242 15.74 9.04 9.10
C GLU A 242 15.97 7.52 8.98
N GLU A 243 14.89 6.75 8.86
CA GLU A 243 14.95 5.29 8.73
C GLU A 243 15.66 4.85 7.45
N LEU A 244 15.33 5.42 6.30
CA LEU A 244 15.96 5.09 5.01
C LEU A 244 17.39 5.62 4.89
N THR A 245 17.75 6.66 5.65
CA THR A 245 19.15 7.11 5.74
C THR A 245 19.96 6.14 6.60
N ALA A 246 19.38 5.65 7.69
CA ALA A 246 20.02 4.68 8.58
C ALA A 246 20.11 3.28 7.95
N ASN A 247 19.07 2.89 7.21
CA ASN A 247 18.91 1.59 6.57
C ASN A 247 18.47 1.79 5.10
N PRO A 248 19.40 2.17 4.20
CA PRO A 248 19.07 2.34 2.79
C PRO A 248 18.47 1.05 2.20
N PRO A 249 17.45 1.14 1.33
CA PRO A 249 16.88 -0.02 0.66
C PRO A 249 17.99 -0.82 -0.04
N ALA A 250 18.01 -2.13 0.21
CA ALA A 250 18.86 -3.02 -0.57
C ALA A 250 18.36 -3.06 -2.02
N PRO A 251 19.24 -3.14 -3.02
CA PRO A 251 18.81 -3.41 -4.39
C PRO A 251 17.99 -4.70 -4.42
N ALA A 252 16.84 -4.67 -5.10
CA ALA A 252 16.04 -5.86 -5.33
C ALA A 252 16.91 -6.95 -5.97
N GLU A 253 16.89 -8.17 -5.40
CA GLU A 253 17.58 -9.30 -6.00
C GLU A 253 16.86 -9.66 -7.30
N THR A 254 17.59 -9.72 -8.42
CA THR A 254 17.01 -10.24 -9.65
C THR A 254 16.75 -11.74 -9.47
N PRO A 255 15.50 -12.21 -9.55
CA PRO A 255 15.21 -13.63 -9.39
C PRO A 255 15.95 -14.45 -10.45
N ALA A 256 16.37 -15.66 -10.08
CA ALA A 256 16.92 -16.58 -11.05
C ALA A 256 15.83 -16.88 -12.11
N PRO A 257 16.17 -16.93 -13.41
CA PRO A 257 15.20 -17.27 -14.44
C PRO A 257 14.52 -18.60 -14.13
N ALA A 258 13.19 -18.61 -14.10
CA ALA A 258 12.42 -19.84 -13.96
C ALA A 258 12.58 -20.72 -15.20
N ASP A 259 12.64 -22.03 -15.02
CA ASP A 259 12.62 -22.99 -16.13
C ASP A 259 11.18 -23.10 -16.69
N PRO A 260 10.91 -22.66 -17.93
CA PRO A 260 9.57 -22.74 -18.50
C PRO A 260 9.08 -24.18 -18.72
N ALA A 261 9.98 -25.16 -18.73
CA ALA A 261 9.64 -26.58 -18.87
C ALA A 261 9.36 -27.28 -17.54
N ALA A 262 9.60 -26.61 -16.40
CA ALA A 262 9.29 -27.15 -15.09
C ALA A 262 7.76 -27.27 -14.89
N ALA A 263 7.35 -28.15 -13.97
CA ALA A 263 5.96 -28.22 -13.57
C ALA A 263 5.52 -26.87 -12.98
N TRP A 264 4.38 -26.33 -13.42
CA TRP A 264 3.94 -24.99 -13.03
C TRP A 264 3.72 -24.87 -11.51
N SER A 265 3.42 -25.97 -10.82
CA SER A 265 3.34 -26.06 -9.37
C SER A 265 4.65 -25.74 -8.62
N THR A 266 5.78 -25.72 -9.34
CA THR A 266 7.11 -25.38 -8.83
C THR A 266 7.54 -23.96 -9.19
N TRP A 267 6.72 -23.23 -9.96
CA TRP A 267 6.97 -21.82 -10.22
C TRP A 267 6.62 -21.00 -8.98
N GLU A 268 7.40 -19.96 -8.75
CA GLU A 268 7.17 -19.00 -7.67
C GLU A 268 6.47 -17.75 -8.20
N ILE A 269 5.61 -17.20 -7.37
CA ILE A 269 5.00 -15.88 -7.51
C ILE A 269 5.88 -14.92 -6.70
N THR A 270 6.46 -13.94 -7.39
CA THR A 270 7.38 -12.94 -6.83
C THR A 270 6.91 -11.54 -7.21
N ASP A 271 7.58 -10.51 -6.70
CA ASP A 271 7.37 -9.11 -7.10
C ASP A 271 7.67 -8.84 -8.60
N SER A 272 8.36 -9.77 -9.28
CA SER A 272 8.64 -9.69 -10.71
C SER A 272 7.61 -10.38 -11.61
N GLY A 273 6.70 -11.20 -11.06
CA GLY A 273 5.75 -11.99 -11.85
C GLY A 273 5.59 -13.44 -11.36
N ILE A 274 5.15 -14.33 -12.25
CA ILE A 274 4.88 -15.76 -11.96
C ILE A 274 5.73 -16.64 -12.87
N GLY A 275 6.71 -17.33 -12.27
CA GLY A 275 7.62 -18.20 -13.01
C GLY A 275 8.30 -17.47 -14.18
N PRO A 276 8.15 -17.93 -15.44
CA PRO A 276 8.73 -17.26 -16.60
C PRO A 276 7.95 -16.02 -17.08
N VAL A 277 6.72 -15.80 -16.59
CA VAL A 277 5.85 -14.69 -16.98
C VAL A 277 6.14 -13.48 -16.11
N LEU A 278 6.82 -12.47 -16.66
CA LEU A 278 7.26 -11.29 -15.92
C LEU A 278 6.29 -10.11 -16.08
N LEU A 279 6.26 -9.24 -15.07
CA LEU A 279 5.64 -7.91 -15.14
C LEU A 279 6.51 -6.96 -15.97
N GLY A 280 5.91 -5.91 -16.55
CA GLY A 280 6.65 -4.85 -17.24
C GLY A 280 7.20 -5.22 -18.63
N VAL A 281 7.05 -6.47 -19.07
CA VAL A 281 7.42 -6.92 -20.43
C VAL A 281 6.21 -6.88 -21.37
N GLU A 282 6.45 -6.92 -22.68
CA GLU A 282 5.36 -7.01 -23.66
C GLU A 282 4.55 -8.30 -23.49
N SER A 283 3.22 -8.22 -23.60
CA SER A 283 2.33 -9.38 -23.44
C SER A 283 2.68 -10.50 -24.43
N THR A 284 3.11 -10.15 -25.65
CA THR A 284 3.55 -11.13 -26.64
C THR A 284 4.84 -11.86 -26.24
N GLU A 285 5.76 -11.16 -25.56
CA GLU A 285 6.99 -11.73 -25.02
C GLU A 285 6.67 -12.63 -23.80
N ALA A 286 5.80 -12.17 -22.90
CA ALA A 286 5.32 -12.94 -21.77
C ALA A 286 4.64 -14.24 -22.20
N ILE A 287 3.77 -14.20 -23.22
CA ILE A 287 3.14 -15.40 -23.79
C ILE A 287 4.20 -16.34 -24.40
N ALA A 288 5.16 -15.79 -25.15
CA ALA A 288 6.23 -16.59 -25.77
C ALA A 288 7.18 -17.23 -24.75
N SER A 289 7.25 -16.71 -23.53
CA SER A 289 8.06 -17.26 -22.44
C SER A 289 7.59 -18.64 -21.95
N VAL A 290 6.35 -19.04 -22.28
CA VAL A 290 5.74 -20.31 -21.86
C VAL A 290 5.49 -21.24 -23.05
N PRO A 291 6.54 -21.87 -23.61
CA PRO A 291 6.39 -22.73 -24.78
C PRO A 291 5.50 -23.94 -24.48
N GLY A 292 4.52 -24.19 -25.34
CA GLY A 292 3.63 -25.36 -25.26
C GLY A 292 2.35 -25.14 -24.45
N ALA A 293 2.17 -23.97 -23.83
CA ALA A 293 0.86 -23.61 -23.26
C ALA A 293 -0.20 -23.49 -24.37
N GLU A 294 -1.41 -23.94 -24.05
CA GLU A 294 -2.59 -23.55 -24.83
C GLU A 294 -2.94 -22.10 -24.49
N ILE A 295 -3.21 -21.29 -25.51
CA ILE A 295 -3.51 -19.86 -25.37
C ILE A 295 -5.01 -19.69 -25.60
N GLU A 296 -5.71 -19.15 -24.60
CA GLU A 296 -7.09 -18.72 -24.73
C GLU A 296 -7.12 -17.19 -24.80
N GLU A 297 -7.58 -16.69 -25.93
CA GLU A 297 -7.65 -15.25 -26.21
C GLU A 297 -8.66 -14.55 -25.28
N PRO A 298 -8.44 -13.26 -24.98
CA PRO A 298 -9.35 -12.46 -24.19
C PRO A 298 -10.78 -12.45 -24.77
N ALA A 299 -11.78 -12.51 -23.90
CA ALA A 299 -13.18 -12.42 -24.31
C ALA A 299 -13.59 -11.00 -24.76
N TRP A 300 -12.77 -9.98 -24.49
CA TRP A 300 -12.94 -8.60 -24.92
C TRP A 300 -11.58 -7.91 -25.11
N GLU A 301 -11.55 -6.82 -25.88
CA GLU A 301 -10.34 -6.02 -26.10
C GLU A 301 -9.80 -5.46 -24.78
N GLY A 302 -8.49 -5.64 -24.53
CA GLY A 302 -7.85 -5.27 -23.26
C GLY A 302 -8.13 -6.23 -22.08
N GLY A 303 -8.90 -7.30 -22.30
CA GLY A 303 -9.08 -8.36 -21.29
C GLY A 303 -7.83 -9.23 -21.11
N PRO A 304 -7.81 -10.07 -20.07
CA PRO A 304 -6.66 -10.93 -19.80
C PRO A 304 -6.58 -12.10 -20.78
N THR A 305 -5.35 -12.47 -21.14
CA THR A 305 -5.04 -13.69 -21.88
C THR A 305 -4.82 -14.83 -20.90
N ARG A 306 -5.41 -16.01 -21.14
CA ARG A 306 -5.18 -17.19 -20.30
C ARG A 306 -4.19 -18.14 -20.98
N LEU A 307 -3.16 -18.52 -20.24
CA LEU A 307 -2.25 -19.61 -20.59
C LEU A 307 -2.65 -20.85 -19.80
N VAL A 308 -2.82 -21.98 -20.49
CA VAL A 308 -3.22 -23.25 -19.90
C VAL A 308 -2.07 -24.25 -20.04
N ALA A 309 -1.75 -24.94 -18.94
CA ALA A 309 -0.70 -25.95 -18.94
C ALA A 309 -1.00 -27.06 -19.96
N PRO A 310 0.01 -27.71 -20.58
CA PRO A 310 -0.21 -28.73 -21.60
C PRO A 310 -1.05 -29.94 -21.16
N ASP A 311 -1.08 -30.22 -19.86
CA ASP A 311 -1.87 -31.29 -19.24
C ASP A 311 -3.25 -30.81 -18.74
N GLY A 312 -3.55 -29.51 -18.89
CA GLY A 312 -4.78 -28.87 -18.47
C GLY A 312 -4.93 -28.71 -16.96
N SER A 313 -3.88 -28.94 -16.16
CA SER A 313 -3.96 -28.96 -14.70
C SER A 313 -3.95 -27.59 -14.03
N ALA A 314 -3.42 -26.57 -14.71
CA ALA A 314 -3.20 -25.23 -14.20
C ALA A 314 -3.40 -24.17 -15.28
N SER A 315 -3.76 -22.95 -14.88
CA SER A 315 -3.74 -21.79 -15.76
C SER A 315 -3.14 -20.56 -15.09
N VAL A 316 -2.59 -19.68 -15.94
CA VAL A 316 -2.06 -18.37 -15.58
C VAL A 316 -2.78 -17.33 -16.43
N LEU A 317 -3.29 -16.28 -15.80
CA LEU A 317 -3.89 -15.13 -16.47
C LEU A 317 -2.91 -13.98 -16.54
N ILE A 318 -2.73 -13.43 -17.74
CA ILE A 318 -1.88 -12.28 -18.04
C ILE A 318 -2.79 -11.09 -18.32
N TRP A 319 -2.68 -10.04 -17.51
CA TRP A 319 -3.42 -8.80 -17.67
C TRP A 319 -2.51 -7.75 -18.30
N PRO A 320 -2.86 -7.23 -19.49
CA PRO A 320 -2.15 -6.08 -20.04
C PRO A 320 -2.46 -4.82 -19.22
N GLN A 321 -1.57 -3.84 -19.31
CA GLN A 321 -1.83 -2.47 -18.93
C GLN A 321 -3.08 -1.96 -19.66
N GLU A 322 -3.93 -1.21 -18.98
CA GLU A 322 -5.11 -0.59 -19.61
C GLU A 322 -4.67 0.32 -20.76
N GLU A 323 -5.24 0.13 -21.95
CA GLU A 323 -4.84 0.81 -23.19
C GLU A 323 -3.38 0.55 -23.66
N GLY A 324 -2.69 -0.42 -23.04
CA GLY A 324 -1.31 -0.80 -23.33
C GLY A 324 -1.14 -2.26 -23.73
N THR A 325 0.10 -2.65 -23.98
CA THR A 325 0.48 -4.04 -24.34
C THR A 325 1.44 -4.68 -23.35
N VAL A 326 1.92 -3.93 -22.36
CA VAL A 326 2.82 -4.40 -21.32
C VAL A 326 2.03 -5.19 -20.27
N VAL A 327 2.61 -6.25 -19.71
CA VAL A 327 2.00 -7.03 -18.62
C VAL A 327 1.98 -6.20 -17.34
N ALA A 328 0.77 -5.83 -16.88
CA ALA A 328 0.56 -5.11 -15.63
C ALA A 328 0.23 -6.03 -14.46
N ALA A 329 -0.34 -7.21 -14.74
CA ALA A 329 -0.59 -8.20 -13.70
C ALA A 329 -0.54 -9.63 -14.21
N VAL A 330 -0.25 -10.56 -13.29
CA VAL A 330 -0.31 -11.99 -13.53
C VAL A 330 -1.05 -12.66 -12.36
N SER A 331 -1.92 -13.63 -12.64
CA SER A 331 -2.70 -14.31 -11.60
C SER A 331 -2.92 -15.80 -11.86
N VAL A 332 -3.18 -16.53 -10.78
CA VAL A 332 -3.54 -17.96 -10.76
C VAL A 332 -4.76 -18.18 -9.88
N GLY A 333 -5.52 -19.24 -10.16
CA GLY A 333 -6.78 -19.53 -9.46
C GLY A 333 -7.94 -18.64 -9.91
N THR A 334 -8.87 -18.36 -9.01
CA THR A 334 -10.06 -17.54 -9.30
C THR A 334 -9.68 -16.06 -9.46
N ALA A 335 -10.06 -15.48 -10.60
CA ALA A 335 -9.82 -14.06 -10.95
C ALA A 335 -11.11 -13.29 -11.29
N ASN A 336 -12.30 -13.92 -11.13
CA ASN A 336 -13.62 -13.38 -11.46
C ASN A 336 -13.72 -12.93 -12.92
N VAL A 337 -13.12 -13.71 -13.82
CA VAL A 337 -13.23 -13.51 -15.26
C VAL A 337 -14.03 -14.61 -15.92
N VAL A 338 -14.51 -14.34 -17.13
CA VAL A 338 -15.20 -15.34 -17.94
C VAL A 338 -14.26 -16.53 -18.17
N GLY A 339 -14.76 -17.74 -17.91
CA GLY A 339 -13.99 -18.97 -18.09
C GLY A 339 -13.09 -19.35 -16.92
N ASP A 340 -13.32 -18.78 -15.73
CA ASP A 340 -12.63 -19.20 -14.51
C ASP A 340 -12.79 -20.68 -14.18
N ARG A 341 -11.72 -21.24 -13.61
CA ARG A 341 -11.54 -22.67 -13.37
C ARG A 341 -11.26 -22.91 -11.89
N ASN A 342 -11.79 -23.99 -11.37
CA ASN A 342 -11.48 -24.49 -10.02
C ASN A 342 -10.33 -25.50 -10.14
N GLU A 343 -9.12 -24.98 -10.33
CA GLU A 343 -7.89 -25.76 -10.42
C GLU A 343 -7.45 -26.22 -9.02
N ASP A 344 -6.78 -27.38 -8.95
CA ASP A 344 -6.17 -27.83 -7.69
C ASP A 344 -4.98 -26.91 -7.38
N GLY A 345 -5.00 -26.24 -6.23
CA GLY A 345 -3.93 -25.35 -5.80
C GLY A 345 -2.56 -26.05 -5.70
N ALA A 346 -2.52 -27.38 -5.57
CA ALA A 346 -1.28 -28.14 -5.64
C ALA A 346 -0.64 -28.13 -7.04
N ALA A 347 -1.41 -27.90 -8.10
CA ALA A 347 -0.93 -27.75 -9.48
C ALA A 347 -0.51 -26.29 -9.81
N LEU A 348 -0.89 -25.32 -8.97
CA LEU A 348 -0.65 -23.90 -9.19
C LEU A 348 0.68 -23.42 -8.58
N PRO A 349 1.28 -22.37 -9.18
CA PRO A 349 2.36 -21.59 -8.57
C PRO A 349 2.03 -21.11 -7.15
N SER A 350 3.06 -20.87 -6.33
CA SER A 350 2.93 -20.37 -4.94
C SER A 350 3.71 -19.10 -4.69
N ALA A 351 3.28 -18.29 -3.72
CA ALA A 351 4.03 -17.13 -3.24
C ALA A 351 4.65 -17.45 -1.87
N ALA A 352 5.98 -17.55 -1.79
CA ALA A 352 6.69 -17.90 -0.55
C ALA A 352 6.13 -19.17 0.12
N GLY A 353 5.73 -20.16 -0.69
CA GLY A 353 5.11 -21.41 -0.24
C GLY A 353 3.61 -21.35 0.05
N VAL A 354 2.97 -20.18 0.00
CA VAL A 354 1.52 -20.01 0.14
C VAL A 354 0.81 -20.35 -1.17
N LYS A 355 -0.22 -21.20 -1.11
CA LYS A 355 -0.96 -21.74 -2.26
C LYS A 355 -2.43 -21.35 -2.23
N VAL A 356 -3.06 -21.41 -3.41
CA VAL A 356 -4.53 -21.48 -3.49
C VAL A 356 -5.00 -22.72 -2.71
N GLY A 357 -6.02 -22.55 -1.87
CA GLY A 357 -6.52 -23.55 -0.94
C GLY A 357 -5.93 -23.46 0.47
N ASP A 358 -4.88 -22.67 0.69
CA ASP A 358 -4.35 -22.42 2.04
C ASP A 358 -5.23 -21.43 2.82
N PRO A 359 -5.25 -21.51 4.17
CA PRO A 359 -5.91 -20.50 4.98
C PRO A 359 -5.21 -19.14 4.84
N VAL A 360 -5.97 -18.05 4.92
CA VAL A 360 -5.44 -16.67 4.83
C VAL A 360 -4.35 -16.39 5.87
N ALA A 361 -4.43 -17.04 7.04
CA ALA A 361 -3.40 -16.93 8.07
C ALA A 361 -1.99 -17.34 7.58
N ALA A 362 -1.88 -18.21 6.57
CA ALA A 362 -0.60 -18.55 5.94
C ALA A 362 -0.03 -17.36 5.14
N ALA A 363 -0.87 -16.64 4.39
CA ALA A 363 -0.48 -15.42 3.70
C ALA A 363 -0.08 -14.32 4.69
N VAL A 364 -0.85 -14.10 5.75
CA VAL A 364 -0.53 -13.12 6.81
C VAL A 364 0.81 -13.42 7.48
N ALA A 365 1.11 -14.71 7.72
CA ALA A 365 2.37 -15.12 8.32
C ALA A 365 3.58 -14.96 7.38
N ALA A 366 3.40 -15.20 6.08
CA ALA A 366 4.47 -15.09 5.08
C ALA A 366 4.72 -13.63 4.64
N PHE A 367 3.66 -12.82 4.60
CA PHE A 367 3.67 -11.44 4.14
C PHE A 367 2.99 -10.56 5.20
N PRO A 368 3.66 -10.26 6.34
CA PRO A 368 3.06 -9.45 7.39
C PRO A 368 2.77 -8.02 6.92
N GLU A 369 1.99 -7.28 7.71
CA GLU A 369 1.68 -5.85 7.50
C GLU A 369 0.78 -5.51 6.29
N GLY A 370 0.23 -6.52 5.63
CA GLY A 370 -0.76 -6.35 4.56
C GLY A 370 -2.12 -5.85 5.04
N THR A 371 -2.99 -5.55 4.08
CA THR A 371 -4.32 -5.00 4.29
C THR A 371 -5.39 -5.99 3.85
N SER A 372 -6.37 -6.25 4.71
CA SER A 372 -7.60 -6.95 4.33
C SER A 372 -8.53 -5.96 3.61
N ILE A 373 -8.95 -6.29 2.39
CA ILE A 373 -9.78 -5.42 1.56
C ILE A 373 -11.08 -6.13 1.22
N GLN A 374 -12.19 -5.46 1.45
CA GLN A 374 -13.51 -5.88 0.96
C GLN A 374 -13.97 -4.90 -0.11
N ILE A 375 -14.30 -5.38 -1.30
CA ILE A 375 -14.93 -4.60 -2.37
C ILE A 375 -16.41 -4.97 -2.41
N VAL A 376 -17.26 -4.08 -1.89
CA VAL A 376 -18.68 -4.35 -1.65
C VAL A 376 -19.46 -4.53 -2.96
N SER A 377 -19.21 -3.72 -3.98
CA SER A 377 -19.94 -3.79 -5.26
C SER A 377 -19.75 -5.12 -5.99
N SER A 378 -18.53 -5.65 -5.99
CA SER A 378 -18.20 -6.94 -6.60
C SER A 378 -18.34 -8.12 -5.64
N GLY A 379 -18.50 -7.86 -4.33
CA GLY A 379 -18.53 -8.89 -3.30
C GLY A 379 -17.20 -9.65 -3.20
N GLU A 380 -16.08 -8.95 -3.41
CA GLU A 380 -14.75 -9.55 -3.43
C GLU A 380 -13.97 -9.23 -2.16
N ASP A 381 -13.30 -10.24 -1.62
CA ASP A 381 -12.47 -10.12 -0.43
C ASP A 381 -11.02 -10.49 -0.75
N PHE A 382 -10.07 -9.75 -0.17
CA PHE A 382 -8.65 -9.91 -0.39
C PHE A 382 -7.85 -9.72 0.89
N TYR A 383 -6.68 -10.36 0.96
CA TYR A 383 -5.54 -9.88 1.72
C TYR A 383 -4.48 -9.38 0.73
N ARG A 384 -4.02 -8.13 0.87
CA ARG A 384 -3.06 -7.49 -0.04
C ARG A 384 -1.80 -7.07 0.69
N TRP A 385 -0.65 -7.46 0.16
CA TRP A 385 0.66 -7.00 0.60
C TRP A 385 1.34 -6.21 -0.52
N SER A 386 2.15 -5.21 -0.19
CA SER A 386 2.74 -4.31 -1.17
C SER A 386 4.20 -3.98 -0.87
N THR A 387 4.98 -3.82 -1.93
CA THR A 387 6.38 -3.41 -1.91
C THR A 387 6.53 -1.88 -1.93
N ARG A 388 7.76 -1.39 -1.73
CA ARG A 388 8.06 0.05 -1.81
C ARG A 388 8.09 0.55 -3.25
N GLU A 389 8.31 -0.36 -4.19
CA GLU A 389 8.38 -0.13 -5.64
C GLU A 389 6.98 -0.06 -6.30
N GLY A 390 5.91 -0.27 -5.53
CA GLY A 390 4.53 -0.20 -6.05
C GLY A 390 4.00 -1.51 -6.63
N VAL A 391 4.70 -2.63 -6.44
CA VAL A 391 4.18 -3.96 -6.74
C VAL A 391 3.29 -4.45 -5.60
N SER A 392 2.11 -4.98 -5.93
CA SER A 392 1.17 -5.58 -4.97
C SER A 392 1.00 -7.08 -5.21
N LEU A 393 0.88 -7.82 -4.11
CA LEU A 393 0.53 -9.24 -4.08
C LEU A 393 -0.82 -9.38 -3.36
N SER A 394 -1.85 -9.72 -4.12
CA SER A 394 -3.22 -9.88 -3.64
C SER A 394 -3.61 -11.35 -3.57
N PHE A 395 -3.98 -11.80 -2.37
CA PHE A 395 -4.57 -13.11 -2.10
C PHE A 395 -6.09 -12.93 -2.05
N ARG A 396 -6.79 -13.37 -3.08
CA ARG A 396 -8.25 -13.37 -3.09
C ARG A 396 -8.78 -14.47 -2.19
N THR A 397 -9.83 -14.17 -1.44
CA THR A 397 -10.41 -15.07 -0.44
C THR A 397 -11.85 -15.44 -0.78
N ASP A 398 -12.35 -16.54 -0.22
CA ASP A 398 -13.73 -17.03 -0.44
C ASP A 398 -14.80 -16.24 0.35
N ARG A 399 -14.34 -15.46 1.33
CA ARG A 399 -15.10 -14.59 2.24
C ARG A 399 -14.14 -13.55 2.84
N ASP A 400 -14.64 -12.66 3.70
CA ASP A 400 -13.84 -11.66 4.41
C ASP A 400 -12.53 -12.25 4.96
N ALA A 401 -11.40 -11.65 4.57
CA ALA A 401 -10.06 -12.11 4.91
C ALA A 401 -9.74 -12.06 6.41
N THR A 402 -10.54 -11.33 7.20
CA THR A 402 -10.44 -11.28 8.66
C THR A 402 -11.19 -12.41 9.37
N GLU A 403 -12.07 -13.14 8.65
CA GLU A 403 -12.80 -14.26 9.22
C GLU A 403 -11.91 -15.49 9.45
N GLU A 404 -12.07 -16.14 10.61
CA GLU A 404 -11.36 -17.37 10.92
C GLU A 404 -11.72 -18.47 9.91
N GLY A 405 -10.70 -19.04 9.28
CA GLY A 405 -10.88 -20.11 8.30
C GLY A 405 -11.19 -19.63 6.89
N ALA A 406 -11.14 -18.33 6.60
CA ALA A 406 -11.10 -17.83 5.23
C ALA A 406 -9.95 -18.50 4.44
N VAL A 407 -10.23 -18.85 3.18
CA VAL A 407 -9.33 -19.63 2.32
C VAL A 407 -8.97 -18.83 1.08
N ILE A 408 -7.72 -18.95 0.64
CA ILE A 408 -7.22 -18.33 -0.58
C ILE A 408 -7.79 -19.06 -1.80
N ILE A 409 -8.49 -18.34 -2.69
CA ILE A 409 -9.06 -18.89 -3.93
C ILE A 409 -8.32 -18.40 -5.18
N GLY A 410 -7.50 -17.36 -5.07
CA GLY A 410 -6.67 -16.84 -6.16
C GLY A 410 -5.50 -16.02 -5.64
N ILE A 411 -4.43 -15.96 -6.42
CA ILE A 411 -3.25 -15.15 -6.10
C ILE A 411 -2.92 -14.31 -7.33
N LYS A 412 -2.76 -13.01 -7.13
CA LYS A 412 -2.43 -12.04 -8.17
C LYS A 412 -1.23 -11.22 -7.75
N VAL A 413 -0.25 -11.08 -8.62
CA VAL A 413 0.79 -10.06 -8.52
C VAL A 413 0.53 -8.99 -9.59
N ASP A 414 0.60 -7.72 -9.21
CA ASP A 414 0.48 -6.60 -10.14
C ASP A 414 1.46 -5.47 -9.85
N ASP A 415 1.94 -4.84 -10.92
CA ASP A 415 2.65 -3.57 -10.86
C ASP A 415 1.61 -2.44 -10.89
N ALA A 416 1.32 -1.89 -9.71
CA ALA A 416 0.29 -0.87 -9.58
C ALA A 416 0.72 0.49 -10.16
N THR A 417 2.01 0.69 -10.48
CA THR A 417 2.48 1.90 -11.16
C THR A 417 2.03 1.96 -12.62
N LEU A 418 1.67 0.80 -13.19
CA LEU A 418 1.14 0.67 -14.54
C LEU A 418 -0.38 0.86 -14.61
N ALA A 419 -1.07 1.00 -13.47
CA ALA A 419 -2.50 1.22 -13.43
C ALA A 419 -2.88 2.59 -14.05
N LYS A 420 -4.08 2.67 -14.65
CA LYS A 420 -4.58 3.93 -15.19
C LYS A 420 -4.76 4.95 -14.08
N ARG A 421 -4.25 6.16 -14.33
CA ARG A 421 -4.47 7.30 -13.43
C ARG A 421 -5.95 7.69 -13.50
N PHE A 422 -6.65 7.63 -12.37
CA PHE A 422 -7.97 8.22 -12.24
C PHE A 422 -7.89 9.70 -12.59
N SER A 423 -8.71 10.19 -13.50
CA SER A 423 -8.79 11.61 -13.86
C SER A 423 -10.24 12.04 -14.00
N TYR A 424 -10.55 13.19 -13.40
CA TYR A 424 -11.79 13.93 -13.61
C TYR A 424 -11.39 15.19 -14.40
N GLU A 425 -11.65 15.19 -15.71
CA GLU A 425 -11.34 16.34 -16.59
C GLU A 425 -12.31 17.50 -16.36
#